data_AF-A0A0B8N157-F1
#
_entry.id   AF-A0A0B8N157-F1
#
_cell.length_a   1.000
_cell.length_b   1.000
_cell.length_c   1.000
_cell.angle_alpha   90.00
_cell.angle_beta   90.00
_cell.angle_gamma   90.00
#
_symmetry.space_group_name_H-M   'P 1'
#
loop_
_entity.id
_entity.type
_entity.pdbx_description
1 polymer ?
#
loop_
_entity_poly.entity_id
_entity_poly.type
_entity_poly.pdbx_seq_one_letter_code
_entity_poly.pdbx_strand_id
1 'polypeptide(L)'
;MQDLEDRVNRILATLEGSLSAAGAAWGEDSYGSTFADGDQGYVAAHANLRDGIRNMATTLGSHASGQREAADTLERMNHGNARRFR
;
A
#
# COMPACT_ATOMS: atom_id res chain seq x y z
N MET A 1 6.03 -12.19 3.07
CA MET A 1 5.16 -11.36 2.21
C MET A 1 4.42 -10.25 2.96
N GLN A 2 4.12 -10.38 4.27
CA GLN A 2 3.87 -9.19 5.12
C GLN A 2 4.99 -8.14 4.96
N ASP A 3 6.23 -8.61 4.79
CA ASP A 3 7.39 -7.78 4.43
C ASP A 3 7.15 -6.80 3.25
N LEU A 4 6.41 -7.19 2.20
CA LEU A 4 6.19 -6.29 1.06
C LEU A 4 5.22 -5.16 1.41
N GLU A 5 4.10 -5.51 2.04
CA GLU A 5 3.12 -4.54 2.53
C GLU A 5 3.78 -3.58 3.53
N ASP A 6 4.53 -4.12 4.50
CA ASP A 6 5.28 -3.36 5.49
C ASP A 6 6.31 -2.42 4.84
N ARG A 7 7.01 -2.88 3.81
CA ARG A 7 7.99 -2.07 3.07
C ARG A 7 7.33 -0.93 2.30
N VAL A 8 6.22 -1.19 1.63
CA VAL A 8 5.47 -0.14 0.90
C VAL A 8 4.95 0.91 1.89
N ASN A 9 4.37 0.48 3.01
CA ASN A 9 3.91 1.37 4.07
C ASN A 9 5.05 2.19 4.68
N ARG A 10 6.23 1.60 4.87
CA ARG A 10 7.42 2.32 5.38
C ARG A 10 7.95 3.37 4.40
N ILE A 11 7.96 3.07 3.11
CA ILE A 11 8.35 4.05 2.07
C ILE A 11 7.37 5.22 2.08
N LEU A 12 6.06 4.92 2.11
CA LEU A 12 5.03 5.96 2.16
C LEU A 12 5.17 6.83 3.41
N ALA A 13 5.36 6.23 4.58
CA ALA A 13 5.57 6.97 5.82
C ALA A 13 6.83 7.88 5.78
N THR A 14 7.91 7.39 5.15
CA THR A 14 9.14 8.18 4.97
C THR A 14 8.92 9.36 4.03
N LEU A 15 8.17 9.15 2.94
CA LEU A 15 7.78 10.20 2.01
C LEU A 15 6.91 11.25 2.71
N GLU A 16 5.85 10.83 3.41
CA GLU A 16 4.95 11.72 4.15
C GLU A 16 5.72 12.55 5.20
N GLY A 17 6.64 11.92 5.92
CA GLY A 17 7.50 12.61 6.89
C GLY A 17 8.41 13.64 6.23
N SER A 18 9.01 13.31 5.08
CA SER A 18 9.89 14.21 4.34
C SER A 18 9.12 15.41 3.76
N LEU A 19 7.94 15.18 3.20
CA LEU A 19 7.06 16.23 2.68
C LEU A 19 6.56 17.15 3.80
N SER A 20 6.16 16.58 4.94
CA SER A 20 5.73 17.38 6.09
C SER A 20 6.87 18.24 6.66
N ALA A 21 8.11 17.75 6.64
CA ALA A 21 9.28 18.52 7.08
C ALA A 21 9.65 19.64 6.10
N ALA A 22 9.43 19.43 4.79
CA ALA A 22 9.71 20.43 3.76
C ALA A 22 8.68 21.58 3.74
N GLY A 23 7.44 21.31 4.15
CA GLY A 23 6.36 22.29 4.12
C GLY A 23 5.87 22.61 2.70
N ALA A 24 4.92 23.54 2.60
CA ALA A 24 4.36 23.98 1.34
C ALA A 24 5.30 24.98 0.64
N ALA A 25 5.77 24.66 -0.57
CA ALA A 25 6.70 25.50 -1.33
C ALA A 25 6.01 26.52 -2.25
N TRP A 26 4.68 26.45 -2.40
CA TRP A 26 3.91 27.18 -3.41
C TRP A 26 3.32 28.53 -2.92
N GLY A 27 3.49 28.88 -1.64
CA GLY A 27 3.02 30.16 -1.08
C GLY A 27 1.50 30.27 -0.94
N GLU A 28 1.04 31.36 -0.34
CA GLU A 28 -0.39 31.64 -0.07
C GLU A 28 -1.03 32.60 -1.08
N ASP A 29 -0.34 32.91 -2.18
CA ASP A 29 -0.91 33.75 -3.23
C ASP A 29 -1.97 33.00 -4.05
N SER A 30 -2.70 33.72 -4.90
CA SER A 30 -3.79 33.12 -5.69
C SER A 30 -3.29 32.01 -6.63
N TYR A 31 -2.04 32.04 -7.08
CA TYR A 31 -1.47 31.00 -7.93
C TYR A 31 -1.10 29.76 -7.10
N GLY A 32 -0.46 29.96 -5.95
CA GLY A 32 -0.12 28.90 -5.00
C GLY A 32 -1.34 28.16 -4.48
N SER A 33 -2.37 28.89 -4.08
CA SER A 33 -3.63 28.30 -3.62
C SER A 33 -4.36 27.58 -4.76
N THR A 34 -4.39 28.12 -5.99
CA THR A 34 -4.98 27.40 -7.14
C THR A 34 -4.24 26.09 -7.44
N PHE A 35 -2.90 26.09 -7.35
CA PHE A 35 -2.09 24.90 -7.54
C PHE A 35 -2.34 23.84 -6.46
N ALA A 36 -2.45 24.25 -5.20
CA ALA A 36 -2.51 23.33 -4.06
C ALA A 36 -3.94 22.90 -3.70
N ASP A 37 -4.84 23.87 -3.56
CA ASP A 37 -6.15 23.72 -2.91
C ASP A 37 -7.30 23.50 -3.89
N GLY A 38 -7.06 23.63 -5.20
CA GLY A 38 -8.07 23.32 -6.20
C GLY A 38 -8.56 21.87 -6.09
N ASP A 39 -9.77 21.58 -6.60
CA ASP A 39 -10.37 20.23 -6.53
C ASP A 39 -9.50 19.12 -7.14
N GLN A 40 -8.62 19.47 -8.08
CA GLN A 40 -7.62 18.60 -8.70
C GLN A 40 -6.19 19.10 -8.43
N GLY A 41 -6.03 19.95 -7.43
CA GLY A 41 -4.76 20.52 -7.00
C GLY A 41 -3.85 19.48 -6.35
N TYR A 42 -2.63 19.91 -6.04
CA TYR A 42 -1.60 19.04 -5.49
C TYR A 42 -2.06 18.30 -4.23
N VAL A 43 -2.79 18.97 -3.32
CA VAL A 43 -3.24 18.35 -2.06
C VAL A 43 -4.19 17.18 -2.33
N ALA A 44 -5.17 17.38 -3.23
CA ALA A 44 -6.11 16.34 -3.63
C ALA A 44 -5.40 15.19 -4.36
N ALA A 45 -4.52 15.50 -5.31
CA ALA A 45 -3.75 14.51 -6.04
C ALA A 45 -2.84 13.68 -5.12
N HIS A 46 -2.19 14.33 -4.15
CA HIS A 46 -1.34 13.69 -3.15
C HIS A 46 -2.15 12.74 -2.25
N ALA A 47 -3.32 13.17 -1.77
CA ALA A 47 -4.20 12.32 -0.97
C ALA A 47 -4.66 11.07 -1.75
N ASN A 48 -5.07 11.25 -3.00
CA ASN A 48 -5.47 10.15 -3.88
C ASN A 48 -4.32 9.16 -4.13
N LEU A 49 -3.11 9.67 -4.36
CA LEU A 49 -1.92 8.83 -4.57
C LEU A 49 -1.60 8.02 -3.31
N ARG A 50 -1.60 8.67 -2.13
CA ARG A 50 -1.38 8.01 -0.84
C ARG A 50 -2.36 6.86 -0.63
N ASP A 51 -3.64 7.12 -0.84
CA ASP A 51 -4.70 6.12 -0.64
C ASP A 51 -4.61 4.98 -1.66
N GLY A 52 -4.29 5.31 -2.92
CA GLY A 52 -4.02 4.31 -3.96
C GLY A 52 -2.86 3.38 -3.61
N ILE A 53 -1.76 3.91 -3.08
CA ILE A 53 -0.60 3.12 -2.64
C ILE A 53 -0.98 2.19 -1.48
N ARG A 54 -1.72 2.68 -0.47
CA ARG A 54 -2.18 1.86 0.65
C ARG A 54 -3.11 0.73 0.20
N ASN A 55 -4.02 1.02 -0.72
CA ASN A 55 -4.92 0.01 -1.29
C ASN A 55 -4.16 -1.05 -2.07
N MET A 56 -3.16 -0.67 -2.88
CA MET A 56 -2.28 -1.63 -3.55
C MET A 56 -1.52 -2.50 -2.56
N ALA A 57 -0.93 -1.92 -1.51
CA ALA A 57 -0.22 -2.68 -0.48
C ALA A 57 -1.12 -3.73 0.18
N THR A 58 -2.33 -3.33 0.56
CA THR A 58 -3.34 -4.22 1.17
C THR A 58 -3.74 -5.36 0.22
N THR A 59 -3.94 -5.03 -1.06
CA THR A 59 -4.32 -6.00 -2.10
C THR A 59 -3.21 -7.04 -2.29
N LEU A 60 -1.96 -6.61 -2.38
CA LEU A 60 -0.81 -7.50 -2.48
C LEU A 60 -0.65 -8.38 -1.24
N GLY A 61 -0.83 -7.83 -0.03
CA GLY A 61 -0.81 -8.58 1.23
C GLY A 61 -1.90 -9.66 1.30
N SER A 62 -3.09 -9.34 0.78
CA SER A 62 -4.24 -10.26 0.72
C SER A 62 -3.98 -11.42 -0.26
N HIS A 63 -3.53 -11.11 -1.49
CA HIS A 63 -3.16 -12.14 -2.47
C HIS A 63 -2.06 -13.07 -1.94
N ALA A 64 -1.05 -12.50 -1.31
CA ALA A 64 0.04 -13.25 -0.71
C ALA A 64 -0.39 -14.21 0.41
N SER A 65 -1.41 -13.82 1.17
CA SER A 65 -1.94 -14.62 2.27
C SER A 65 -2.81 -15.75 1.73
N GLY A 66 -3.69 -15.46 0.76
CA GLY A 66 -4.51 -16.48 0.09
C GLY A 66 -3.68 -17.53 -0.65
N GLN A 67 -2.59 -17.12 -1.31
CA GLN A 67 -1.66 -18.07 -1.95
C GLN A 67 -0.97 -19.00 -0.94
N ARG A 68 -0.58 -18.50 0.23
CA ARG A 68 0.01 -19.31 1.30
C ARG A 68 -1.01 -20.29 1.88
N GLU A 69 -2.22 -19.83 2.17
CA GLU A 69 -3.27 -20.69 2.70
C GLU A 69 -3.65 -21.81 1.71
N ALA A 70 -3.68 -21.50 0.41
CA ALA A 70 -3.88 -22.50 -0.63
C ALA A 70 -2.74 -23.55 -0.64
N ALA A 71 -1.49 -23.11 -0.53
CA ALA A 71 -0.34 -24.02 -0.46
C ALA A 71 -0.41 -24.93 0.78
N ASP A 72 -0.68 -24.36 1.96
CA ASP A 72 -0.81 -25.13 3.21
C ASP A 72 -1.98 -26.14 3.11
N THR A 73 -3.07 -25.76 2.46
CA THR A 73 -4.22 -26.64 2.23
C THR A 73 -3.87 -27.80 1.30
N LEU A 74 -3.17 -27.51 0.20
CA LEU A 74 -2.71 -28.54 -0.74
C LEU A 74 -1.71 -29.50 -0.08
N GLU A 75 -0.80 -28.99 0.73
CA GLU A 75 0.16 -29.80 1.51
C GLU A 75 -0.57 -30.74 2.48
N ARG A 76 -1.55 -30.22 3.24
CA ARG A 76 -2.38 -31.04 4.15
C ARG A 76 -3.15 -32.12 3.40
N MET A 77 -3.73 -31.80 2.24
CA MET A 77 -4.44 -32.78 1.40
C MET A 77 -3.49 -33.88 0.90
N ASN A 78 -2.30 -33.51 0.44
CA ASN A 78 -1.28 -34.48 -0.01
C ASN A 78 -0.84 -35.41 1.13
N HIS A 79 -0.56 -34.88 2.32
CA HIS A 79 -0.22 -35.71 3.48
C HIS A 79 -1.36 -36.61 3.94
N GLY A 80 -2.60 -36.11 3.95
CA GLY A 80 -3.79 -36.89 4.29
C GLY A 80 -4.00 -38.06 3.32
N ASN A 81 -3.87 -37.80 2.02
CA ASN A 81 -3.96 -38.83 0.99
C ASN A 81 -2.82 -39.85 1.12
N ALA A 82 -1.57 -39.41 1.29
CA ALA A 82 -0.42 -40.30 1.43
C ALA A 82 -0.52 -41.29 2.63
N ARG A 83 -1.19 -40.91 3.72
CA ARG A 83 -1.44 -41.80 4.87
C ARG A 83 -2.52 -42.84 4.61
N ARG A 84 -3.43 -42.60 3.66
CA ARG A 84 -4.56 -43.47 3.36
C ARG A 84 -4.24 -44.54 2.30
N PHE A 85 -3.15 -44.36 1.55
CA PHE A 85 -2.66 -45.28 0.53
C PHE A 85 -1.46 -46.15 0.97
N ARG A 86 -1.24 -46.28 2.28
CA ARG A 86 -0.35 -47.29 2.89
C ARG A 86 -1.19 -48.25 3.71
#